data_AF-A0A8T9IED9-F1
#
_entry.id   AF-A0A8T9IED9-F1
#
_cell.length_a   1.000
_cell.length_b   1.000
_cell.length_c   1.000
_cell.angle_alpha   90.00
_cell.angle_beta   90.00
_cell.angle_gamma   90.00
#
_symmetry.space_group_name_H-M   'P 1'
#
loop_
_entity.id
_entity.type
_entity.pdbx_description
1 polymer ?
#
loop_
_entity_poly.entity_id
_entity_poly.type
_entity_poly.pdbx_seq_one_letter_code
_entity_poly.pdbx_strand_id
1 'polypeptide(L)'
;MDIKEIRRLRLKEWFNGKMLPKKDQSYISQVLNGKGMGEKAARRLEVDYGMPDGYLDTPFEAGMRVDEPVVTIPKEVTLRQKKVLDLLDGLPDDEVDEFILKLEERKAFYDKRILQLFDKIKGGNIT
;
A
#
# COMPACT_ATOMS: atom_id res chain seq x y z
N MET A 1 0.60 19.44 1.23
CA MET A 1 -0.47 19.01 0.31
C MET A 1 -1.66 19.93 0.48
N ASP A 2 -2.40 20.26 -0.58
CA ASP A 2 -3.68 20.98 -0.46
C ASP A 2 -4.72 20.11 0.28
N ILE A 3 -5.63 20.71 1.04
CA ILE A 3 -6.68 19.97 1.76
C ILE A 3 -7.57 19.16 0.80
N LYS A 4 -7.78 19.67 -0.42
CA LYS A 4 -8.49 18.94 -1.49
C LYS A 4 -7.73 17.69 -1.93
N GLU A 5 -6.41 17.78 -1.95
CA GLU A 5 -5.52 16.67 -2.30
C GLU A 5 -5.51 15.60 -1.20
N ILE A 6 -5.43 16.02 0.06
CA ILE A 6 -5.51 15.11 1.23
C ILE A 6 -6.84 14.33 1.21
N ARG A 7 -7.96 15.03 1.04
CA ARG A 7 -9.29 14.41 0.95
C ARG A 7 -9.40 13.43 -0.20
N ARG A 8 -8.83 13.74 -1.36
CA ARG A 8 -8.80 12.85 -2.53
C ARG A 8 -8.03 11.58 -2.23
N LEU A 9 -6.84 11.68 -1.63
CA LEU A 9 -5.98 10.54 -1.30
C LEU A 9 -6.64 9.65 -0.23
N ARG A 10 -7.19 10.24 0.84
CA ARG A 10 -7.93 9.52 1.88
C ARG A 10 -9.18 8.83 1.33
N LEU A 11 -9.90 9.47 0.42
CA LEU A 11 -11.05 8.87 -0.25
C LEU A 11 -10.64 7.68 -1.12
N LYS A 12 -9.53 7.82 -1.86
CA LYS A 12 -8.94 6.73 -2.65
C LYS A 12 -8.53 5.56 -1.77
N GLU A 13 -7.91 5.83 -0.63
CA GLU A 13 -7.52 4.83 0.38
C GLU A 13 -8.75 4.10 0.94
N TRP A 14 -9.78 4.84 1.34
CA TRP A 14 -10.99 4.26 1.96
C TRP A 14 -11.74 3.28 1.05
N PHE A 15 -11.79 3.60 -0.24
CA PHE A 15 -12.45 2.79 -1.27
C PHE A 15 -11.48 1.86 -2.03
N ASN A 16 -10.21 1.80 -1.64
CA ASN A 16 -9.27 0.86 -2.24
C ASN A 16 -9.74 -0.59 -2.01
N GLY A 17 -9.92 -1.35 -3.08
CA GLY A 17 -10.44 -2.73 -3.00
C GLY A 17 -11.93 -2.86 -2.66
N LYS A 18 -12.70 -1.77 -2.53
CA LYS A 18 -14.16 -1.80 -2.30
C LYS A 18 -14.91 -1.38 -3.56
N MET A 19 -16.11 -1.94 -3.78
CA MET A 19 -17.00 -1.42 -4.81
C MET A 19 -17.49 -0.03 -4.44
N LEU A 20 -17.45 0.89 -5.40
CA LEU A 20 -17.97 2.24 -5.19
C LEU A 20 -19.49 2.21 -4.94
N PRO A 21 -19.98 2.93 -3.93
CA PRO A 21 -21.40 3.04 -3.63
C PRO A 21 -22.18 3.61 -4.82
N LYS A 22 -23.26 2.94 -5.25
CA LYS A 22 -24.08 3.40 -6.39
C LYS A 22 -24.64 4.81 -6.22
N LYS A 23 -24.95 5.21 -4.99
CA LYS A 23 -25.53 6.52 -4.63
C LYS A 23 -24.57 7.67 -4.95
N ASP A 24 -23.27 7.51 -4.70
CA ASP A 24 -22.26 8.56 -4.86
C ASP A 24 -21.16 8.19 -5.86
N GLN A 25 -21.32 7.12 -6.66
CA GLN A 25 -20.30 6.61 -7.57
C GLN A 25 -19.78 7.70 -8.53
N SER A 26 -20.69 8.46 -9.16
CA SER A 26 -20.32 9.55 -10.07
C SER A 26 -19.57 10.66 -9.34
N TYR A 27 -20.00 11.00 -8.12
CA TYR A 27 -19.36 12.02 -7.30
C TYR A 27 -17.95 11.59 -6.85
N ILE A 28 -17.81 10.37 -6.34
CA ILE A 28 -16.54 9.79 -5.90
C ILE A 28 -15.57 9.72 -7.09
N SER A 29 -16.02 9.23 -8.25
CA SER A 29 -15.19 9.21 -9.47
C SER A 29 -14.75 10.62 -9.89
N GLN A 30 -15.62 11.63 -9.79
CA GLN A 30 -15.22 13.01 -10.08
C GLN A 30 -14.13 13.51 -9.11
N VAL A 31 -14.26 13.21 -7.82
CA VAL A 31 -13.26 13.62 -6.81
C VAL A 31 -11.93 12.91 -7.05
N LEU A 32 -11.95 11.60 -7.32
CA LEU A 32 -10.76 10.82 -7.65
C LEU A 32 -10.06 11.34 -8.92
N ASN A 33 -10.83 11.78 -9.91
CA ASN A 33 -10.32 12.37 -11.15
C ASN A 33 -9.85 13.83 -11.00
N GLY A 34 -9.83 14.38 -9.78
CA GLY A 34 -9.26 15.70 -9.48
C GLY A 34 -10.28 16.81 -9.26
N LYS A 35 -11.59 16.51 -9.17
CA LYS A 35 -12.58 17.50 -8.71
C LYS A 35 -12.38 17.77 -7.22
N GLY A 36 -12.29 19.04 -6.84
CA GLY A 36 -12.14 19.43 -5.44
C GLY A 36 -13.34 19.02 -4.59
N MET A 37 -13.07 18.42 -3.42
CA MET A 37 -14.06 18.08 -2.41
C MET A 37 -14.15 19.20 -1.35
N GLY A 38 -15.35 19.75 -1.17
CA GLY A 38 -15.65 20.72 -0.10
C GLY A 38 -15.86 20.05 1.26
N GLU A 39 -15.73 20.80 2.34
CA GLU A 39 -15.79 20.30 3.72
C GLU A 39 -17.13 19.64 4.06
N LYS A 40 -18.25 20.28 3.68
CA LYS A 40 -19.59 19.72 3.86
C LYS A 40 -19.76 18.37 3.17
N ALA A 41 -19.14 18.20 2.00
CA ALA A 41 -19.19 16.93 1.27
C ALA A 41 -18.30 15.87 1.94
N ALA A 42 -17.13 16.26 2.45
CA ALA A 42 -16.25 15.38 3.22
C ALA A 42 -16.97 14.82 4.45
N ARG A 43 -17.52 15.69 5.30
CA ARG A 43 -18.27 15.30 6.51
C ARG A 43 -19.47 14.40 6.19
N ARG A 44 -20.20 14.69 5.11
CA ARG A 44 -21.30 13.83 4.65
C ARG A 44 -20.79 12.44 4.26
N LEU A 45 -19.69 12.34 3.50
CA LEU A 45 -19.12 11.05 3.10
C LEU A 45 -18.61 10.27 4.31
N GLU A 46 -18.04 10.94 5.30
CA GLU A 46 -17.58 10.29 6.53
C GLU A 46 -18.76 9.63 7.26
N VAL A 47 -19.87 10.35 7.43
CA VAL A 47 -21.09 9.82 8.06
C VAL A 47 -21.73 8.72 7.21
N ASP A 48 -21.97 8.97 5.92
CA ASP A 48 -22.68 8.05 5.01
C ASP A 48 -21.94 6.71 4.83
N TYR A 49 -20.61 6.71 4.96
CA TYR A 49 -19.76 5.54 4.73
C TYR A 49 -19.01 5.05 5.96
N GLY A 50 -19.35 5.56 7.15
CA GLY A 50 -18.79 5.10 8.43
C GLY A 50 -17.29 5.36 8.59
N MET A 51 -16.78 6.45 8.00
CA MET A 51 -15.42 6.90 8.25
C MET A 51 -15.34 7.58 9.62
N PRO A 52 -14.17 7.53 10.29
CA PRO A 52 -13.93 8.34 11.48
C PRO A 52 -14.13 9.84 11.20
N ASP A 53 -14.57 10.59 12.21
CA ASP A 53 -14.72 12.04 12.10
C ASP A 53 -13.38 12.70 11.76
N GLY A 54 -13.36 13.56 10.74
CA GLY A 54 -12.12 14.20 10.30
C GLY A 54 -11.16 13.31 9.51
N TYR A 55 -11.54 12.06 9.21
CA TYR A 55 -10.69 11.11 8.47
C TYR A 55 -10.19 11.69 7.13
N LEU A 56 -11.06 12.34 6.37
CA LEU A 56 -10.71 12.90 5.06
C LEU A 56 -9.81 14.14 5.15
N ASP A 57 -9.73 14.78 6.33
CA ASP A 57 -8.85 15.92 6.59
C ASP A 57 -7.52 15.52 7.26
N THR A 58 -7.40 14.24 7.64
CA THR A 58 -6.22 13.75 8.33
C THR A 58 -5.04 13.76 7.36
N PRO A 59 -3.89 14.40 7.71
CA PRO A 59 -2.72 14.45 6.84
C PRO A 59 -2.41 13.08 6.26
N PHE A 60 -2.28 13.03 4.93
CA PHE A 60 -1.91 11.82 4.23
C PHE A 60 -0.38 11.75 4.22
N GLU A 61 0.20 10.97 5.14
CA GLU A 61 1.65 10.75 5.17
C GLU A 61 2.03 9.80 4.05
N ALA A 62 2.56 10.34 2.96
CA ALA A 62 3.09 9.60 1.81
C ALA A 62 4.39 8.81 2.11
N GLY A 63 4.59 8.41 3.37
CA GLY A 63 5.74 7.66 3.87
C GLY A 63 5.42 6.24 4.38
N MET A 64 4.14 5.96 4.70
CA MET A 64 3.66 4.57 4.76
C MET A 64 3.26 4.17 3.35
N ARG A 65 4.15 3.46 2.67
CA ARG A 65 3.92 2.93 1.32
C ARG A 65 2.66 2.07 1.29
N VAL A 66 1.54 2.68 0.88
CA VAL A 66 0.39 2.00 0.24
C VAL A 66 0.51 2.05 -1.29
N ASP A 67 1.67 2.49 -1.80
CA ASP A 67 1.98 2.63 -3.23
C ASP A 67 2.58 1.36 -3.87
N GLU A 68 2.49 0.20 -3.21
CA GLU A 68 2.27 -1.01 -3.98
C GLU A 68 0.79 -1.33 -3.90
N PRO A 69 0.05 -1.38 -5.02
CA PRO A 69 -1.15 -2.19 -5.00
C PRO A 69 -0.65 -3.58 -4.59
N VAL A 70 -1.06 -4.07 -3.42
CA VAL A 70 -1.21 -5.52 -3.28
C VAL A 70 -2.35 -5.84 -4.23
N VAL A 71 -1.97 -5.94 -5.50
CA VAL A 71 -2.68 -6.72 -6.47
C VAL A 71 -2.66 -8.12 -5.85
N THR A 72 -3.67 -8.44 -5.05
CA THR A 72 -4.17 -9.82 -5.01
C THR A 72 -4.80 -10.09 -6.38
N ILE A 73 -3.99 -10.05 -7.46
CA ILE A 73 -3.97 -11.21 -8.35
C ILE A 73 -3.79 -12.33 -7.34
N PRO A 74 -4.66 -13.34 -7.29
CA PRO A 74 -4.32 -14.57 -6.59
C PRO A 74 -2.98 -14.99 -7.18
N LYS A 75 -1.88 -14.59 -6.52
CA LYS A 75 -0.54 -14.95 -6.92
C LYS A 75 -0.58 -16.40 -6.54
N GLU A 76 -0.91 -17.25 -7.51
CA GLU A 76 -1.04 -18.68 -7.30
C GLU A 76 0.15 -19.07 -6.47
N VAL A 77 -0.14 -19.42 -5.21
CA VAL A 77 0.90 -19.68 -4.23
C VAL A 77 1.63 -20.86 -4.80
N THR A 78 2.85 -20.63 -5.28
CA THR A 78 3.64 -21.70 -5.87
C THR A 78 3.79 -22.79 -4.81
N LEU A 79 3.95 -24.04 -5.23
CA LEU A 79 4.16 -25.16 -4.30
C LEU A 79 5.28 -24.86 -3.28
N ARG A 80 6.29 -24.11 -3.70
CA ARG A 80 7.38 -23.65 -2.84
C ARG A 80 6.91 -22.66 -1.76
N GLN A 81 6.10 -21.68 -2.12
CA GLN A 81 5.58 -20.70 -1.16
C GLN A 81 4.62 -21.34 -0.17
N LYS A 82 3.79 -22.29 -0.62
CA LYS A 82 2.90 -23.05 0.26
C LYS A 82 3.69 -23.83 1.30
N LYS A 83 4.76 -24.51 0.86
CA LYS A 83 5.66 -25.23 1.77
C LYS A 83 6.29 -24.32 2.82
N VAL A 84 6.60 -23.06 2.49
CA VAL A 84 7.14 -22.11 3.47
C VAL A 84 6.08 -21.76 4.51
N LEU A 85 4.83 -21.51 4.09
CA LEU A 85 3.72 -21.23 5.01
C LEU A 85 3.46 -22.42 5.94
N ASP A 86 3.36 -23.63 5.39
CA ASP A 86 3.15 -24.86 6.17
C ASP A 86 4.25 -25.08 7.24
N LEU A 87 5.48 -24.63 6.98
CA LEU A 87 6.58 -24.72 7.95
C LEU A 87 6.50 -23.65 9.04
N LEU A 88 6.07 -22.43 8.69
CA LEU A 88 5.92 -21.35 9.66
C LEU A 88 4.74 -21.61 10.61
N ASP A 89 3.63 -22.15 10.10
CA ASP A 89 2.46 -22.52 10.91
C ASP A 89 2.78 -23.61 11.96
N GLY A 90 3.87 -24.35 11.77
CA GLY A 90 4.34 -25.39 12.70
C GLY A 90 5.30 -24.89 13.79
N LEU A 91 5.66 -23.60 13.79
CA LEU A 91 6.63 -23.01 14.71
C LEU A 91 5.94 -22.03 15.69
N PRO A 92 6.49 -21.84 16.91
CA PRO A 92 6.08 -20.77 17.80
C PRO A 92 6.30 -19.37 17.21
N ASP A 93 5.49 -18.40 17.64
CA ASP A 93 5.54 -17.02 17.12
C ASP A 93 6.93 -16.38 17.30
N ASP A 94 7.63 -16.64 18.42
CA ASP A 94 8.97 -16.11 18.68
C ASP A 94 10.04 -16.69 17.74
N GLU A 95 9.92 -17.97 17.38
CA GLU A 95 10.80 -18.59 16.38
C GLU A 95 10.50 -18.09 14.97
N VAL A 96 9.23 -17.85 14.65
CA VAL A 96 8.81 -17.25 13.38
C VAL A 96 9.38 -15.84 13.25
N ASP A 97 9.28 -15.01 14.30
CA ASP A 97 9.83 -13.66 14.31
C ASP A 97 11.35 -13.66 14.14
N GLU A 98 12.07 -14.54 14.83
CA GLU A 98 13.53 -14.69 14.67
C GLU A 98 13.90 -15.11 13.24
N PHE A 99 13.12 -16.01 12.65
CA PHE A 99 13.32 -16.47 11.27
C PHE A 99 13.06 -15.35 10.25
N ILE A 100 12.00 -14.57 10.43
CA ILE A 100 11.68 -13.41 9.59
C ILE A 100 12.83 -12.41 9.64
N LEU A 101 13.32 -12.06 10.83
CA LEU A 101 14.42 -11.12 11.00
C LEU A 101 15.69 -11.56 10.27
N LYS A 102 16.07 -12.85 10.39
CA LYS A 102 17.21 -13.42 9.67
C LYS A 102 17.03 -13.38 8.14
N LEU A 103 15.81 -13.63 7.65
CA LEU A 103 15.49 -13.55 6.23
C LEU A 103 15.58 -12.11 5.70
N GLU A 104 15.11 -11.13 6.48
CA GLU A 104 15.17 -9.72 6.11
C GLU A 104 16.62 -9.23 5.99
N GLU A 105 17.47 -9.56 6.95
CA GLU A 105 18.90 -9.24 6.91
C GLU A 105 19.57 -9.83 5.67
N ARG A 106 19.30 -11.11 5.40
CA ARG A 106 19.87 -11.81 4.24
C ARG A 106 19.35 -11.21 2.93
N LYS A 107 18.07 -10.87 2.85
CA LYS A 107 17.49 -10.17 1.70
C LYS A 107 18.17 -8.81 1.49
N ALA A 108 18.30 -8.01 2.55
CA ALA A 108 18.94 -6.70 2.50
C ALA A 108 20.41 -6.79 2.04
N PHE A 109 21.14 -7.84 2.44
CA PHE A 109 22.49 -8.10 1.95
C PHE A 109 22.52 -8.30 0.42
N TYR A 110 21.64 -9.15 -0.12
CA TYR A 110 21.57 -9.38 -1.57
C TYR A 110 21.08 -8.15 -2.33
N ASP A 111 20.09 -7.42 -1.81
CA ASP A 111 19.61 -6.18 -2.43
C ASP A 111 20.75 -5.16 -2.56
N LYS A 112 21.54 -4.96 -1.50
CA LYS A 112 22.74 -4.12 -1.53
C LYS A 112 23.77 -4.63 -2.54
N ARG A 113 24.00 -5.94 -2.61
CA ARG A 113 24.96 -6.55 -3.54
C ARG A 113 24.52 -6.39 -5.00
N ILE A 114 23.23 -6.55 -5.27
CA ILE A 114 22.62 -6.36 -6.60
C ILE A 114 22.79 -4.90 -7.03
N LEU A 115 22.52 -3.93 -6.15
CA LEU A 115 22.72 -2.51 -6.44
C LEU A 115 24.19 -2.20 -6.77
N GLN A 116 25.14 -2.72 -5.99
CA GLN A 116 26.57 -2.56 -6.28
C GLN A 116 26.99 -3.17 -7.63
N LEU A 117 26.41 -4.32 -8.01
CA LEU A 117 26.67 -4.92 -9.31
C LEU A 117 26.11 -4.08 -10.46
N PHE A 118 24.90 -3.53 -10.29
CA PHE A 118 24.30 -2.62 -11.28
C PHE A 118 25.11 -1.33 -11.44
N ASP A 119 25.57 -0.73 -10.35
CA ASP A 119 26.40 0.48 -10.40
C ASP A 119 27.75 0.21 -11.09
N LYS A 120 28.34 -0.97 -10.83
CA LYS A 120 29.58 -1.39 -11.50
C LYS A 120 29.40 -1.64 -13.00
N ILE A 121 28.24 -2.15 -13.41
CA ILE A 121 27.89 -2.34 -14.84
C ILE A 121 27.66 -0.98 -15.52
N LYS A 122 27.00 -0.02 -14.85
CA LYS A 122 26.80 1.34 -15.39
C LYS A 122 28.08 2.17 -15.44
N GLY A 123 28.98 2.00 -14.48
CA GLY A 123 30.29 2.68 -14.45
C GLY A 123 31.35 2.05 -15.36
N GLY A 124 31.09 0.89 -15.96
CA GLY A 124 32.02 0.16 -16.83
C GLY A 124 31.86 0.43 -18.32
N ASN A 125 30.99 1.36 -18.73
CA ASN A 125 30.71 1.66 -20.14
C ASN A 125 31.17 3.08 -20.52
N ILE A 126 32.44 3.39 -20.26
CA ILE A 126 33.17 4.47 -20.93
C ILE A 126 34.61 4.01 -21.14
N THR A 127 34.85 3.34 -22.27
CA THR A 127 36.06 3.45 -23.09
C THR A 127 35.74 2.94 -24.47
#